data_AF-A0A7V0S5H4-F1
#
_entry.id   AF-A0A7V0S5H4-F1
#
_cell.length_a   1.000
_cell.length_b   1.000
_cell.length_c   1.000
_cell.angle_alpha   90.00
_cell.angle_beta   90.00
_cell.angle_gamma   90.00
#
_symmetry.space_group_name_H-M   'P 1'
#
loop_
_entity.id
_entity.type
_entity.pdbx_description
1 polymer ?
#
loop_
_entity_poly.entity_id
_entity_poly.type
_entity_poly.pdbx_seq_one_letter_code
_entity_poly.pdbx_strand_id
1 'polypeptide(L)'
;MEKKVFTISEFLENPEKALPAREIPWSDPGFSRRILKDQLNPDHDIGGRRLAAIEKLTRFIHYHLLGGNATTVLDLGCGPGLYSHILGEIGNRCTGLDIAPAAIEYAQKSPGQKS
;
A
#
# COMPACT_ATOMS: atom_id res chain seq x y z
N MET A 1 29.45 7.55 0.09
CA MET A 1 28.65 6.57 0.86
C MET A 1 28.85 5.21 0.23
N GLU A 2 29.12 4.21 1.04
CA GLU A 2 29.30 2.83 0.58
C GLU A 2 27.93 2.20 0.29
N LYS A 3 27.76 1.62 -0.91
CA LYS A 3 26.53 0.97 -1.33
C LYS A 3 26.45 -0.40 -0.65
N LYS A 4 25.45 -0.61 0.20
CA LYS A 4 25.14 -1.94 0.74
C LYS A 4 24.10 -2.63 -0.16
N VAL A 5 24.32 -3.91 -0.47
CA VAL A 5 23.42 -4.74 -1.27
C VAL A 5 23.18 -6.03 -0.49
N PHE A 6 21.92 -6.41 -0.36
CA PHE A 6 21.48 -7.61 0.34
C PHE A 6 20.59 -8.44 -0.58
N THR A 7 20.63 -9.76 -0.44
CA THR A 7 19.60 -10.63 -0.99
C THR A 7 18.28 -10.45 -0.23
N ILE A 8 17.17 -10.87 -0.83
CA ILE A 8 15.86 -10.84 -0.15
C ILE A 8 15.88 -11.70 1.11
N SER A 9 16.51 -12.89 1.06
CA SER A 9 16.59 -13.77 2.23
C SER A 9 17.35 -13.15 3.40
N GLU A 10 18.52 -12.55 3.13
CA GLU A 10 19.30 -11.84 4.16
C GLU A 10 18.51 -10.67 4.77
N PHE A 11 17.75 -9.96 3.94
CA PHE A 11 16.89 -8.88 4.43
C PHE A 11 15.77 -9.39 5.33
N LEU A 12 15.14 -10.51 4.97
CA LEU A 12 14.03 -11.08 5.75
C LEU A 12 14.50 -11.69 7.07
N GLU A 13 15.72 -12.24 7.12
CA GLU A 13 16.32 -12.80 8.34
C GLU A 13 16.82 -11.73 9.31
N ASN A 14 17.30 -10.59 8.80
CA ASN A 14 17.86 -9.52 9.63
C ASN A 14 17.68 -8.12 9.00
N PRO A 15 16.44 -7.60 8.96
CA PRO A 15 16.13 -6.34 8.29
C PRO A 15 16.84 -5.15 8.95
N GLU A 16 17.05 -5.18 10.28
CA GLU A 16 17.70 -4.11 11.03
C GLU A 16 19.18 -3.90 10.65
N LYS A 17 19.89 -4.94 10.20
CA LYS A 17 21.26 -4.81 9.64
C LYS A 17 21.27 -4.14 8.28
N ALA A 18 20.24 -4.40 7.48
CA ALA A 18 20.14 -3.86 6.13
C ALA A 18 19.67 -2.40 6.14
N LEU A 19 18.69 -2.09 7.00
CA LEU A 19 18.10 -0.77 7.14
C LEU A 19 17.87 -0.47 8.62
N PRO A 20 18.68 0.39 9.26
CA PRO A 20 18.39 0.92 10.59
C PRO A 20 17.25 1.94 10.45
N ALA A 21 16.03 1.44 10.21
CA ALA A 21 14.83 2.25 10.11
C ALA A 21 14.28 2.54 11.51
N ARG A 22 13.80 3.77 11.72
CA ARG A 22 13.02 4.07 12.91
C ARG A 22 11.71 3.29 12.84
N GLU A 23 11.47 2.44 13.81
CA GLU A 23 10.22 1.70 13.90
C GLU A 23 9.08 2.66 14.24
N ILE A 24 8.17 2.84 13.28
CA ILE A 24 6.84 3.41 13.53
C ILE A 24 5.95 2.20 13.85
N PRO A 25 5.13 2.24 14.91
CA PRO A 25 4.41 1.07 15.42
C PRO A 25 3.17 0.74 14.57
N TRP A 26 3.34 0.55 13.26
CA TRP A 26 2.29 0.22 12.31
C TRP A 26 1.55 -1.07 12.67
N SER A 27 2.28 -2.05 13.22
CA SER A 27 1.74 -3.35 13.67
C SER A 27 0.98 -3.27 15.00
N ASP A 28 1.11 -2.17 15.77
CA ASP A 28 0.33 -1.98 16.99
C ASP A 28 -1.15 -1.75 16.62
N PRO A 29 -2.10 -2.57 17.13
CA PRO A 29 -3.51 -2.44 16.77
C PRO A 29 -4.11 -1.07 17.11
N GLY A 30 -3.65 -0.44 18.20
CA GLY A 30 -4.14 0.88 18.63
C GLY A 30 -3.68 1.99 17.69
N PHE A 31 -2.40 1.98 17.32
CA PHE A 31 -1.80 2.90 16.37
C PHE A 31 -2.38 2.72 14.97
N SER A 32 -2.45 1.48 14.49
CA SER A 32 -3.05 1.13 13.20
C SER A 32 -4.47 1.68 13.05
N ARG A 33 -5.33 1.53 14.06
CA ARG A 33 -6.68 2.11 14.05
C ARG A 33 -6.71 3.63 14.03
N ARG A 34 -5.76 4.31 14.67
CA ARG A 34 -5.68 5.78 14.64
C ARG A 34 -5.28 6.26 13.26
N ILE A 35 -4.21 5.70 12.69
CA ILE A 35 -3.75 6.10 11.36
C ILE A 35 -4.74 5.72 10.27
N LEU A 36 -5.48 4.61 10.40
CA LEU A 36 -6.55 4.28 9.46
C LEU A 36 -7.59 5.39 9.35
N LYS A 37 -7.96 6.04 10.46
CA LYS A 37 -8.88 7.19 10.43
C LYS A 37 -8.32 8.33 9.61
N ASP A 38 -7.03 8.61 9.77
CA ASP A 38 -6.35 9.67 9.02
C ASP A 38 -6.22 9.32 7.53
N GLN A 39 -5.91 8.06 7.23
CA GLN A 39 -5.80 7.53 5.85
C GLN A 39 -7.11 7.61 5.07
N LEU A 40 -8.24 7.47 5.76
CA LEU A 40 -9.57 7.55 5.16
C LEU A 40 -10.17 8.96 5.21
N ASN A 41 -9.48 9.93 5.79
CA ASN A 41 -9.99 11.29 5.93
C ASN A 41 -9.91 12.04 4.58
N PRO A 42 -11.05 12.53 4.03
CA PRO A 42 -11.05 13.27 2.77
C PRO A 42 -10.41 14.67 2.84
N ASP A 43 -10.20 15.20 4.04
CA ASP A 43 -9.79 16.59 4.24
C ASP A 43 -8.26 16.78 4.22
N HIS A 44 -7.47 15.70 4.32
CA HIS A 44 -6.02 15.80 4.40
C HIS A 44 -5.29 14.54 3.90
N ASP A 45 -3.98 14.67 3.70
CA ASP A 45 -3.09 13.59 3.22
C ASP A 45 -2.23 12.97 4.35
N ILE A 46 -2.71 12.98 5.61
CA ILE A 46 -1.99 12.36 6.74
C ILE A 46 -2.05 10.83 6.64
N GLY A 47 -0.91 10.17 6.70
CA GLY A 47 -0.82 8.70 6.68
C GLY A 47 -1.15 8.07 5.33
N GLY A 48 -1.50 8.86 4.31
CA GLY A 48 -1.96 8.38 3.00
C GLY A 48 -2.13 9.52 2.00
N ARG A 49 -3.09 9.35 1.08
CA ARG A 49 -3.50 10.39 0.12
C ARG A 49 -5.02 10.41 0.01
N ARG A 50 -5.57 11.59 -0.29
CA ARG A 50 -6.97 11.75 -0.66
C ARG A 50 -7.28 10.97 -1.94
N LEU A 51 -8.52 10.47 -2.02
CA LEU A 51 -8.98 9.60 -3.10
C LEU A 51 -8.70 10.17 -4.50
N ALA A 52 -8.97 11.47 -4.71
CA ALA A 52 -8.73 12.11 -6.00
C ALA A 52 -7.26 12.08 -6.47
N ALA A 53 -6.30 12.05 -5.54
CA ALA A 53 -4.90 11.88 -5.88
C ALA A 53 -4.55 10.41 -6.17
N ILE A 54 -5.15 9.48 -5.41
CA ILE A 54 -5.01 8.04 -5.63
C ILE A 54 -5.52 7.66 -7.02
N GLU A 55 -6.74 8.09 -7.38
CA GLU A 55 -7.34 7.82 -8.70
C GLU A 55 -6.47 8.33 -9.86
N LYS A 56 -5.90 9.52 -9.73
CA LYS A 56 -4.98 10.07 -10.74
C LYS A 56 -3.73 9.22 -10.87
N LEU A 57 -3.17 8.78 -9.75
CA LEU A 57 -1.95 7.98 -9.72
C LEU A 57 -2.19 6.56 -10.25
N THR A 58 -3.30 5.90 -9.90
CA THR A 58 -3.63 4.56 -10.41
C THR A 58 -3.90 4.58 -11.92
N ARG A 59 -4.58 5.62 -12.43
CA ARG A 59 -4.75 5.84 -13.88
C ARG A 59 -3.42 6.13 -14.58
N PHE A 60 -2.54 6.91 -13.95
CA PHE A 60 -1.20 7.14 -14.49
C PHE A 60 -0.43 5.82 -14.60
N ILE A 61 -0.40 5.02 -13.53
CA ILE A 61 0.25 3.71 -13.53
C ILE A 61 -0.31 2.83 -14.65
N HIS A 62 -1.62 2.65 -14.71
CA HIS A 62 -2.22 1.75 -15.69
C HIS A 62 -2.07 2.22 -17.13
N TYR A 63 -2.41 3.47 -17.44
CA TYR A 63 -2.39 3.92 -18.84
C TYR A 63 -1.01 4.32 -19.33
N HIS A 64 -0.15 4.89 -18.48
CA HIS A 64 1.15 5.40 -18.91
C HIS A 64 2.28 4.42 -18.64
N LEU A 65 2.33 3.78 -17.46
CA LEU A 65 3.41 2.84 -17.15
C LEU A 65 3.13 1.44 -17.72
N LEU A 66 1.88 0.99 -17.70
CA LEU A 66 1.48 -0.33 -18.20
C LEU A 66 0.91 -0.30 -19.63
N GLY A 67 0.81 0.88 -20.23
CA GLY A 67 0.29 1.05 -21.60
C GLY A 67 -1.18 0.64 -21.75
N GLY A 68 -1.97 0.71 -20.68
CA GLY A 68 -3.37 0.28 -20.65
C GLY A 68 -3.56 -1.25 -20.57
N ASN A 69 -2.48 -2.03 -20.40
CA ASN A 69 -2.59 -3.47 -20.32
C ASN A 69 -2.83 -3.93 -18.87
N ALA A 70 -3.84 -4.79 -18.70
CA ALA A 70 -4.06 -5.48 -17.44
C ALA A 70 -2.86 -6.35 -17.07
N THR A 71 -2.36 -6.23 -15.84
CA THR A 71 -1.23 -7.02 -15.34
C THR A 71 -1.46 -7.51 -13.91
N THR A 72 -0.50 -8.27 -13.39
CA THR A 72 -0.42 -8.63 -11.97
C THR A 72 0.42 -7.59 -11.22
N VAL A 73 -0.12 -7.01 -10.15
CA VAL A 73 0.51 -5.95 -9.35
C VAL A 73 0.69 -6.43 -7.91
N LEU A 74 1.89 -6.21 -7.36
CA LEU A 74 2.19 -6.37 -5.94
C LEU A 74 2.22 -4.99 -5.29
N ASP A 75 1.30 -4.73 -4.35
CA ASP A 75 1.18 -3.47 -3.62
C ASP A 75 1.80 -3.63 -2.23
N LEU A 76 3.04 -3.17 -2.08
CA LEU A 76 3.81 -3.27 -0.84
C LEU A 76 3.59 -2.03 0.03
N GLY A 77 3.07 -2.23 1.24
CA GLY A 77 2.57 -1.15 2.08
C GLY A 77 1.20 -0.66 1.60
N CYS A 78 0.30 -1.61 1.29
CA CYS A 78 -0.97 -1.30 0.64
C CYS A 78 -1.96 -0.52 1.53
N GLY A 79 -1.70 -0.45 2.84
CA GLY A 79 -2.55 0.20 3.83
C GLY A 79 -4.02 -0.26 3.72
N PRO A 80 -4.99 0.66 3.65
CA PRO A 80 -6.41 0.31 3.48
C PRO A 80 -6.77 -0.24 2.09
N GLY A 81 -5.79 -0.48 1.21
CA GLY A 81 -6.00 -1.14 -0.08
C GLY A 81 -6.59 -0.25 -1.18
N LEU A 82 -6.66 1.07 -1.00
CA LEU A 82 -7.31 1.99 -1.95
C LEU A 82 -6.67 1.96 -3.35
N TYR A 83 -5.35 1.84 -3.42
CA TYR A 83 -4.62 1.74 -4.70
C TYR A 83 -4.92 0.42 -5.40
N SER A 84 -4.71 -0.70 -4.69
CA SER A 84 -5.02 -2.04 -5.15
C SER A 84 -6.47 -2.20 -5.61
N HIS A 85 -7.40 -1.56 -4.91
CA HIS A 85 -8.81 -1.55 -5.25
C HIS A 85 -9.06 -0.88 -6.61
N ILE A 86 -8.66 0.38 -6.78
CA ILE A 86 -8.88 1.12 -8.03
C ILE A 86 -8.10 0.49 -9.20
N LEU A 87 -6.88 0.01 -8.95
CA LEU A 87 -6.12 -0.73 -9.97
C LEU A 87 -6.85 -2.02 -10.39
N GLY A 88 -7.50 -2.70 -9.44
CA GLY A 88 -8.35 -3.86 -9.68
C GLY A 88 -9.57 -3.53 -10.53
N GLU A 89 -10.26 -2.43 -10.23
CA GLU A 89 -11.43 -1.95 -10.99
C GLU A 89 -11.09 -1.64 -12.44
N ILE A 90 -9.87 -1.14 -12.72
CA ILE A 90 -9.40 -0.87 -14.09
C ILE A 90 -8.68 -2.08 -14.72
N GLY A 91 -8.89 -3.29 -14.19
CA GLY A 91 -8.57 -4.56 -14.84
C GLY A 91 -7.30 -5.26 -14.36
N ASN A 92 -6.56 -4.71 -13.39
CA ASN A 92 -5.35 -5.36 -12.88
C ASN A 92 -5.69 -6.43 -11.83
N ARG A 93 -4.78 -7.40 -11.64
CA ARG A 93 -4.86 -8.35 -10.52
C ARG A 93 -3.90 -7.91 -9.42
N CYS A 94 -4.43 -7.45 -8.31
CA CYS A 94 -3.62 -6.89 -7.23
C CYS A 94 -3.50 -7.85 -6.04
N THR A 95 -2.29 -8.00 -5.53
CA THR A 95 -2.00 -8.60 -4.22
C THR A 95 -1.41 -7.52 -3.33
N GLY A 96 -2.09 -7.19 -2.23
CA GLY A 96 -1.62 -6.20 -1.26
C GLY A 96 -0.97 -6.84 -0.04
N LEU A 97 0.10 -6.24 0.47
CA LEU A 97 0.73 -6.59 1.74
C LEU A 97 0.91 -5.34 2.58
N ASP A 98 0.52 -5.42 3.85
CA ASP A 98 0.77 -4.39 4.84
C ASP A 98 0.90 -5.05 6.22
N ILE A 99 1.63 -4.39 7.12
CA ILE A 99 1.84 -4.82 8.50
C ILE A 99 0.76 -4.26 9.44
N ALA A 100 -0.01 -3.27 8.99
CA ALA A 100 -1.00 -2.56 9.78
C ALA A 100 -2.34 -3.33 9.84
N PRO A 101 -2.70 -3.95 10.98
CA PRO A 101 -3.83 -4.88 11.03
C PRO A 101 -5.19 -4.24 10.73
N ALA A 102 -5.44 -3.01 11.19
CA ALA A 102 -6.72 -2.34 10.94
C ALA A 102 -6.88 -1.96 9.46
N ALA A 103 -5.78 -1.57 8.81
CA ALA A 103 -5.73 -1.27 7.39
C ALA A 103 -6.03 -2.53 6.54
N ILE A 104 -5.40 -3.66 6.87
CA ILE A 104 -5.68 -4.95 6.22
C ILE A 104 -7.13 -5.39 6.42
N GLU A 105 -7.66 -5.27 7.64
CA GLU A 105 -9.06 -5.59 7.92
C GLU A 105 -10.01 -4.74 7.07
N TYR A 106 -9.72 -3.45 6.91
CA TYR A 106 -10.49 -2.55 6.04
C TYR A 106 -10.37 -2.95 4.56
N ALA A 107 -9.15 -3.23 4.08
CA ALA A 107 -8.89 -3.62 2.69
C ALA A 107 -9.63 -4.92 2.31
N GLN A 108 -9.67 -5.90 3.22
CA GLN A 108 -10.36 -7.17 3.02
C GLN A 108 -11.88 -7.05 3.04
N LYS A 109 -12.42 -6.14 3.87
CA LYS A 109 -13.87 -5.90 3.98
C LYS A 109 -14.43 -5.05 2.85
N SER A 110 -13.62 -4.18 2.27
CA SER A 110 -14.02 -3.33 1.15
C SER A 110 -14.20 -4.21 -0.08
N PRO A 111 -15.45 -4.51 -0.51
CA PRO A 111 -15.64 -5.30 -1.70
C PRO A 111 -15.10 -4.48 -2.87
N GLY A 112 -14.23 -5.05 -3.71
CA GLY A 112 -14.06 -4.57 -5.08
C GLY A 112 -15.46 -4.35 -5.65
N GLN A 113 -15.88 -3.10 -5.87
CA GLN A 113 -17.24 -2.82 -6.31
C GLN A 113 -17.36 -3.34 -7.74
N LYS A 114 -17.80 -4.59 -7.85
CA LYS A 114 -18.37 -5.12 -9.08
C LYS A 114 -19.74 -4.47 -9.24
N SER A 115 -19.79 -3.37 -9.98
CA SER A 115 -21.00 -2.90 -10.67
C SER A 115 -21.06 -3.52 -12.05
#